data_AF-A0A5C1NIM9-F1
#
_entry.id   AF-A0A5C1NIM9-F1
#
_cell.length_a   1.000
_cell.length_b   1.000
_cell.length_c   1.000
_cell.angle_alpha   90.00
_cell.angle_beta   90.00
_cell.angle_gamma   90.00
#
_symmetry.space_group_name_H-M   'P 1'
#
loop_
_entity.id
_entity.type
_entity.pdbx_description
1 polymer ?
#
loop_
_entity_poly.entity_id
_entity_poly.type
_entity_poly.pdbx_seq_one_letter_code
_entity_poly.pdbx_strand_id
1 'polypeptide(L)'
;MIRKLLATLVLMLLATSAWANMCPSLMSEIDDALQDEATVSQLDESTLEEVKELRAQGEEAHDAGNHDESVAQLQQAKELLGI
;
A
#
# COMPACT_ATOMS: atom_id res chain seq x y z
N MET A 1 24.88 21.82 22.66
CA MET A 1 24.74 20.35 22.60
C MET A 1 23.28 19.91 22.71
N ILE A 2 22.54 20.33 23.76
CA ILE A 2 21.11 19.97 23.96
C ILE A 2 20.19 20.29 22.76
N ARG A 3 20.37 21.44 22.10
CA ARG A 3 19.55 21.86 20.95
C ARG A 3 19.74 20.96 19.71
N LYS A 4 20.95 20.44 19.50
CA LYS A 4 21.26 19.53 18.39
C LYS A 4 20.67 18.13 18.65
N LEU A 5 20.71 17.67 19.90
CA LEU A 5 20.10 16.40 20.34
C LEU A 5 18.56 16.43 20.21
N LEU A 6 17.94 17.55 20.57
CA LEU A 6 16.50 17.76 20.37
C LEU A 6 16.10 17.72 18.89
N ALA A 7 16.87 18.38 18.02
CA ALA A 7 16.60 18.37 16.58
C ALA A 7 16.73 16.97 15.96
N THR A 8 17.73 16.19 16.37
CA THR A 8 17.89 14.80 15.89
C THR A 8 16.79 13.86 16.39
N LEU A 9 16.29 14.06 17.62
CA LEU A 9 15.21 13.24 18.18
C LEU A 9 13.88 13.50 17.45
N VAL A 10 13.58 14.76 17.14
CA VAL A 10 12.39 15.13 16.36
C VAL A 10 12.43 14.51 14.96
N LEU A 11 13.59 14.46 14.30
CA LEU A 11 13.71 13.86 12.97
C LEU A 11 13.48 12.34 12.96
N MET A 12 13.93 11.61 13.99
CA MET A 12 13.69 10.16 14.10
C MET A 12 12.21 9.83 14.31
N LEU A 13 11.48 10.66 15.05
CA LEU A 13 10.04 10.48 15.28
C LEU A 13 9.20 10.70 14.00
N LEU A 14 9.71 11.44 13.02
CA LEU A 14 9.06 11.66 11.73
C LEU A 14 9.30 10.52 10.72
N ALA A 15 10.35 9.72 10.92
CA ALA A 15 10.65 8.60 10.03
C ALA A 15 9.70 7.41 10.24
N THR A 16 9.18 7.23 11.46
CA THR A 16 8.25 6.12 11.79
C THR A 16 6.85 6.33 11.23
N SER A 17 6.40 7.58 11.03
CA SER A 17 5.08 7.88 10.47
C SER A 17 4.93 7.50 9.00
N ALA A 18 6.02 7.45 8.24
CA ALA A 18 5.97 7.02 6.84
C ALA A 18 5.70 5.51 6.71
N TRP A 19 6.20 4.70 7.64
CA TRP A 19 6.01 3.25 7.62
C TRP A 19 4.61 2.83 8.08
N ALA A 20 4.01 3.56 9.03
CA ALA A 20 2.66 3.27 9.50
C ALA A 20 1.58 3.43 8.42
N ASN A 21 1.83 4.25 7.40
CA ASN A 21 0.85 4.57 6.35
C ASN A 21 1.11 3.83 5.02
N MET A 22 2.10 2.94 4.94
CA MET A 22 2.45 2.28 3.68
C MET A 22 1.30 1.40 3.15
N CYS A 23 0.82 0.42 3.93
CA CYS A 23 -0.23 -0.49 3.46
C CYS A 23 -1.52 0.26 3.09
N PRO A 24 -2.04 1.20 3.93
CA PRO A 24 -3.20 1.99 3.56
C PRO A 24 -3.01 2.84 2.29
N SER A 25 -1.80 3.36 2.04
CA SER A 25 -1.50 4.08 0.79
C SER A 25 -1.60 3.17 -0.43
N LEU A 26 -0.97 1.98 -0.37
CA LEU A 26 -1.01 1.01 -1.46
C LEU A 26 -2.44 0.53 -1.75
N MET A 27 -3.23 0.29 -0.70
CA MET A 27 -4.66 -0.03 -0.81
C MET A 27 -5.42 1.08 -1.54
N SER A 28 -5.24 2.33 -1.12
CA SER A 28 -5.90 3.47 -1.75
C SER A 28 -5.51 3.63 -3.22
N GLU A 29 -4.23 3.43 -3.56
CA GLU A 29 -3.74 3.51 -4.95
C GLU A 29 -4.40 2.44 -5.84
N ILE A 30 -4.57 1.21 -5.32
CA ILE A 30 -5.29 0.14 -6.00
C ILE A 30 -6.78 0.48 -6.14
N ASP A 31 -7.40 0.98 -5.08
CA ASP A 31 -8.82 1.34 -5.06
C ASP A 31 -9.13 2.46 -6.06
N ASP A 32 -8.23 3.43 -6.20
CA ASP A 32 -8.32 4.50 -7.19
C ASP A 32 -8.15 3.96 -8.62
N ALA A 33 -7.19 3.07 -8.87
CA ALA A 33 -6.96 2.47 -10.18
C ALA A 33 -8.12 1.55 -10.63
N LEU A 34 -8.75 0.85 -9.70
CA LEU A 34 -9.95 0.04 -9.95
C LEU A 34 -11.19 0.89 -10.29
N GLN A 35 -11.18 2.19 -10.00
CA GLN A 35 -12.22 3.14 -10.40
C GLN A 35 -11.90 3.86 -11.72
N ASP A 36 -10.67 3.75 -12.21
CA ASP A 36 -10.26 4.34 -13.48
C ASP A 36 -10.61 3.43 -14.65
N GLU A 37 -11.66 3.78 -15.38
CA GLU A 37 -12.12 3.09 -16.59
C GLU A 37 -11.01 2.93 -17.65
N ALA A 38 -10.07 3.87 -17.75
CA ALA A 38 -8.96 3.75 -18.69
C ALA A 38 -7.98 2.64 -18.28
N THR A 39 -7.80 2.42 -16.98
CA THR A 39 -6.97 1.33 -16.44
C THR A 39 -7.72 0.00 -16.54
N VAL A 40 -8.95 -0.05 -16.04
CA VAL A 40 -9.77 -1.28 -15.99
C VAL A 40 -10.06 -1.83 -17.38
N SER A 41 -10.34 -0.99 -18.37
CA SER A 41 -10.65 -1.44 -19.74
C SER A 41 -9.48 -2.10 -20.48
N GLN A 42 -8.24 -1.98 -19.97
CA GLN A 42 -7.06 -2.63 -20.54
C GLN A 42 -6.83 -4.05 -20.00
N LEU A 43 -7.53 -4.44 -18.94
CA LEU A 43 -7.36 -5.72 -18.25
C LEU A 43 -8.47 -6.70 -18.63
N ASP A 44 -8.14 -8.00 -18.65
CA ASP A 44 -9.15 -9.05 -18.73
C ASP A 44 -9.83 -9.29 -17.37
N GLU A 45 -10.99 -9.95 -17.42
CA GLU A 45 -11.82 -10.20 -16.24
C GLU A 45 -11.08 -11.02 -15.17
N SER A 46 -10.29 -12.01 -15.56
CA SER A 46 -9.50 -12.81 -14.61
C SER A 46 -8.43 -11.98 -13.88
N THR A 47 -7.76 -11.07 -14.60
CA THR A 47 -6.76 -10.18 -14.01
C THR A 47 -7.43 -9.21 -13.04
N LEU A 48 -8.62 -8.70 -13.36
CA LEU A 48 -9.39 -7.84 -12.47
C LEU A 48 -9.87 -8.57 -11.21
N GLU A 49 -10.24 -9.85 -11.33
CA GLU A 49 -10.57 -10.69 -10.16
C GLU A 49 -9.34 -10.91 -9.27
N GLU A 50 -8.18 -11.24 -9.86
CA GLU A 50 -6.93 -11.43 -9.12
C GLU A 50 -6.51 -10.15 -8.38
N VAL A 51 -6.58 -8.98 -9.03
CA VAL A 51 -6.29 -7.69 -8.38
C VAL A 51 -7.19 -7.44 -7.16
N LYS A 52 -8.50 -7.72 -7.28
CA LYS A 52 -9.45 -7.54 -6.18
C LYS A 52 -9.19 -8.51 -5.04
N GLU A 53 -8.83 -9.75 -5.35
CA GLU A 53 -8.48 -10.75 -4.35
C GLU A 53 -7.19 -10.35 -3.60
N LEU A 54 -6.13 -9.98 -4.32
CA LEU A 54 -4.89 -9.50 -3.72
C LEU A 54 -5.10 -8.25 -2.86
N ARG A 55 -5.98 -7.33 -3.29
CA ARG A 55 -6.38 -6.15 -2.50
C ARG A 55 -7.09 -6.53 -1.19
N ALA A 56 -7.99 -7.52 -1.23
CA ALA A 56 -8.68 -8.02 -0.05
C ALA A 56 -7.75 -8.76 0.90
N GLN A 57 -6.88 -9.64 0.37
CA GLN A 57 -5.87 -10.36 1.15
C GLN A 57 -4.86 -9.38 1.79
N GLY A 58 -4.49 -8.33 1.07
CA GLY A 58 -3.66 -7.24 1.60
C GLY A 58 -4.29 -6.53 2.80
N GLU A 59 -5.62 -6.31 2.78
CA GLU A 59 -6.37 -5.73 3.89
C GLU A 59 -6.44 -6.66 5.09
N GLU A 60 -6.77 -7.93 4.86
CA GLU A 60 -6.82 -8.94 5.92
C GLU A 60 -5.47 -9.07 6.62
N ALA A 61 -4.37 -9.11 5.85
CA ALA A 61 -3.02 -9.14 6.41
C ALA A 61 -2.69 -7.87 7.22
N HIS A 62 -3.12 -6.69 6.76
CA HIS A 62 -2.95 -5.44 7.50
C HIS A 62 -3.68 -5.48 8.84
N ASP A 63 -4.96 -5.86 8.83
CA ASP A 63 -5.82 -5.93 10.02
C ASP A 63 -5.30 -6.97 11.02
N ALA A 64 -4.67 -8.05 10.53
CA ALA A 64 -4.00 -9.06 11.33
C ALA A 64 -2.62 -8.61 11.89
N GLY A 65 -2.10 -7.46 11.45
CA GLY A 65 -0.77 -6.95 11.81
C GLY A 65 0.40 -7.56 11.02
N ASN A 66 0.12 -8.39 10.00
CA ASN A 66 1.10 -8.99 9.10
C ASN A 66 1.48 -8.00 7.98
N HIS A 67 2.16 -6.90 8.33
CA HIS A 67 2.44 -5.82 7.39
C HIS A 67 3.29 -6.25 6.17
N ASP A 68 4.29 -7.10 6.36
CA ASP A 68 5.13 -7.56 5.24
C ASP A 68 4.32 -8.35 4.21
N GLU A 69 3.37 -9.17 4.67
CA GLU A 69 2.44 -9.92 3.83
C GLU A 69 1.47 -8.97 3.11
N SER A 70 0.90 -8.00 3.83
CA SER A 70 0.03 -6.97 3.25
C SER A 70 0.73 -6.24 2.10
N VAL A 71 1.96 -5.77 2.32
CA VAL A 71 2.74 -5.07 1.30
C VAL A 71 3.04 -5.97 0.09
N ALA A 72 3.36 -7.25 0.32
CA ALA A 72 3.64 -8.19 -0.77
C ALA A 72 2.41 -8.40 -1.68
N GLN A 73 1.24 -8.66 -1.08
CA GLN A 73 -0.01 -8.84 -1.84
C GLN A 73 -0.39 -7.57 -2.60
N LEU A 74 -0.30 -6.41 -1.95
CA LEU A 74 -0.65 -5.13 -2.56
C LEU A 74 0.32 -4.74 -3.68
N GLN A 75 1.62 -5.03 -3.56
CA GLN A 75 2.55 -4.79 -4.66
C GLN A 75 2.27 -5.68 -5.87
N GLN A 76 1.91 -6.95 -5.66
CA GLN A 76 1.52 -7.83 -6.76
C GLN A 76 0.24 -7.30 -7.47
N ALA A 77 -0.74 -6.81 -6.70
CA ALA A 77 -1.93 -6.18 -7.28
C ALA A 77 -1.58 -4.95 -8.13
N LYS A 78 -0.67 -4.12 -7.65
CA LYS A 78 -0.16 -2.95 -8.37
C LYS A 78 0.56 -3.31 -9.66
N GLU A 79 1.38 -4.36 -9.66
CA GLU A 79 2.06 -4.85 -10.87
C GLU A 79 1.05 -5.28 -11.94
N LEU A 80 -0.03 -5.98 -11.56
CA LEU A 80 -1.10 -6.37 -12.47
C LEU A 80 -1.89 -5.16 -13.01
N LEU A 81 -2.07 -4.12 -12.19
CA LEU A 81 -2.66 -2.84 -12.59
C LEU A 81 -1.72 -1.94 -13.40
N GLY A 82 -0.42 -2.24 -13.41
CA GLY A 82 0.61 -1.44 -14.10
C GLY A 82 0.95 -0.11 -13.41
N ILE A 83 0.82 -0.02 -12.08
CA ILE A 83 1.04 1.20 -11.26
C ILE A 83 2.08 1.03 -10.15
#